data_AF-A0A3D2DN25-F1
#
_entry.id   AF-A0A3D2DN25-F1
#
_cell.length_a   1.000
_cell.length_b   1.000
_cell.length_c   1.000
_cell.angle_alpha   90.00
_cell.angle_beta   90.00
_cell.angle_gamma   90.00
#
_symmetry.space_group_name_H-M   'P 1'
#
loop_
_entity.id
_entity.type
_entity.pdbx_description
1 polymer ?
#
loop_
_entity_poly.entity_id
_entity_poly.type
_entity_poly.pdbx_seq_one_letter_code
_entity_poly.pdbx_strand_id
1 'polypeptide(L)' 'IEIGMGKGVFITTLASQNPDINYVGIEKYSSVLLRAVEKQDELQLPNLRFIRMDAENI' A
#
# COMPACT_ATOMS: atom_id res chain seq x y z
N ILE A 1 7.80 3.29 3.73
CA ILE A 1 7.70 2.09 2.87
C ILE A 1 7.28 0.94 3.78
N GLU A 2 6.36 0.07 3.35
CA GLU A 2 5.96 -1.14 4.08
C GLU A 2 6.14 -2.36 3.18
N ILE A 3 6.89 -3.37 3.63
CA ILE A 3 7.16 -4.62 2.88
C ILE A 3 6.34 -5.74 3.51
N GLY A 4 5.64 -6.52 2.68
CA GLY A 4 4.68 -7.52 3.18
C GLY A 4 3.48 -6.85 3.84
N MET A 5 3.00 -5.76 3.23
CA MET A 5 1.95 -4.91 3.81
C MET A 5 0.58 -5.60 3.95
N GLY A 6 0.43 -6.80 3.39
CA GLY A 6 -0.84 -7.50 3.39
C GLY A 6 -1.92 -6.66 2.72
N LYS A 7 -3.08 -6.51 3.38
CA LYS A 7 -4.21 -5.71 2.88
C LYS A 7 -3.99 -4.18 2.99
N GLY A 8 -2.79 -3.73 3.37
CA GLY A 8 -2.43 -2.32 3.40
C GLY A 8 -3.12 -1.48 4.48
N VAL A 9 -3.68 -2.09 5.54
CA VAL A 9 -4.43 -1.36 6.59
C VAL A 9 -3.55 -0.33 7.30
N PHE A 10 -2.33 -0.72 7.65
CA PHE A 10 -1.39 0.14 8.39
C PHE A 10 -0.92 1.31 7.53
N ILE A 11 -0.30 1.03 6.37
CA ILE A 11 0.17 2.08 5.46
C ILE A 11 -0.93 3.04 5.01
N THR A 12 -2.15 2.54 4.78
CA THR A 12 -3.30 3.38 4.40
C THR A 12 -3.70 4.34 5.52
N THR A 13 -3.69 3.88 6.76
CA THR A 13 -4.01 4.71 7.92
C THR A 13 -2.98 5.82 8.09
N LEU A 14 -1.69 5.49 7.97
CA LEU A 14 -0.60 6.47 8.06
C LEU A 14 -0.65 7.48 6.92
N ALA A 15 -0.90 7.03 5.69
CA ALA A 15 -1.03 7.90 4.52
C ALA A 15 -2.21 8.88 4.66
N SER A 16 -3.34 8.42 5.20
CA SER A 16 -4.50 9.28 5.47
C SER A 16 -4.25 10.33 6.56
N GLN A 17 -3.42 10.02 7.56
CA GLN A 17 -3.10 10.93 8.67
C GLN A 17 -1.99 11.92 8.32
N ASN A 18 -1.16 11.62 7.31
CA ASN A 18 0.02 12.40 6.97
C ASN A 18 0.05 12.65 5.44
N PRO A 19 -0.82 13.52 4.90
CA PRO A 19 -0.94 13.74 3.46
C PRO A 19 0.34 14.27 2.80
N ASP A 20 1.21 14.92 3.57
CA ASP A 20 2.48 15.49 3.10
C ASP A 20 3.62 14.45 2.98
N ILE A 21 3.40 13.24 3.50
CA ILE A 21 4.39 12.15 3.46
C ILE A 21 3.97 11.15 2.39
N ASN A 22 4.92 10.74 1.55
CA ASN A 22 4.69 9.72 0.53
C ASN A 22 4.89 8.31 1.11
N TYR A 23 3.97 7.41 0.79
CA TYR A 23 3.93 6.04 1.24
C TYR A 23 3.93 5.06 0.06
N VAL A 24 4.73 4.00 0.18
CA VAL A 24 4.80 2.90 -0.79
C VAL A 24 4.65 1.58 -0.06
N GLY A 25 3.64 0.81 -0.44
CA GLY A 25 3.40 -0.55 0.08
C GLY A 25 3.80 -1.60 -0.94
N ILE A 26 4.52 -2.62 -0.50
CA ILE A 26 5.04 -3.69 -1.35
C ILE A 26 4.42 -5.02 -0.90
N GLU A 27 3.85 -5.75 -1.86
CA GLU A 27 3.24 -7.06 -1.64
C GLU A 27 3.48 -7.98 -2.84
N LYS A 28 3.76 -9.26 -2.58
CA LYS A 28 4.06 -10.24 -3.64
C LYS A 28 2.80 -10.92 -4.20
N TYR A 29 1.78 -11.08 -3.34
CA TYR A 29 0.54 -11.77 -3.70
C TYR A 29 -0.50 -10.81 -4.30
N SER A 30 -0.81 -11.01 -5.59
CA SER A 30 -1.79 -10.18 -6.31
C SER A 30 -3.19 -10.21 -5.70
N SER A 31 -3.62 -11.35 -5.13
CA SER A 31 -4.92 -11.49 -4.47
C SER A 31 -5.06 -10.59 -3.24
N VAL A 32 -3.96 -10.34 -2.54
CA VAL A 32 -3.91 -9.49 -1.35
C VAL A 32 -3.84 -8.02 -1.77
N LEU A 33 -3.00 -7.73 -2.76
CA LEU A 33 -2.86 -6.39 -3.34
C LEU A 33 -4.18 -5.85 -3.91
N LEU A 34 -4.98 -6.70 -4.55
CA LEU A 34 -6.28 -6.32 -5.12
C LEU A 34 -7.19 -5.68 -4.06
N ARG A 35 -7.21 -6.23 -2.84
CA ARG A 35 -8.01 -5.69 -1.72
C ARG A 35 -7.50 -4.34 -1.24
N ALA A 36 -6.19 -4.13 -1.27
CA ALA A 36 -5.60 -2.84 -0.93
C ALA A 36 -5.93 -1.78 -1.99
N VAL A 37 -5.91 -2.15 -3.27
CA VAL A 37 -6.26 -1.26 -4.40
C VAL A 37 -7.74 -0.88 -4.38
N GLU A 38 -8.65 -1.83 -4.17
CA GLU A 38 -10.10 -1.55 -4.00
C GLU A 38 -10.33 -0.48 -2.93
N LYS A 39 -9.68 -0.63 -1.77
CA LYS A 39 -9.78 0.33 -0.66
C LYS A 39 -9.14 1.69 -0.99
N GLN A 40 -8.04 1.69 -1.76
CA GLN A 40 -7.40 2.94 -2.17
C GLN A 40 -8.26 3.71 -3.18
N ASP A 41 -8.99 3.02 -4.05
CA ASP A 41 -9.92 3.66 -5.01
C ASP A 41 -11.04 4.41 -4.28
N GLU A 42 -11.51 3.87 -3.16
CA GLU A 42 -12.49 4.52 -2.28
C GLU A 42 -11.91 5.74 -1.54
N LEU A 43 -10.69 5.61 -0.99
CA LEU A 43 -10.09 6.64 -0.14
C LEU A 43 -9.37 7.75 -0.92
N GLN A 44 -9.05 7.52 -2.19
CA GLN A 44 -8.39 8.45 -3.11
C GLN A 44 -7.14 9.14 -2.52
N LEU A 45 -6.31 8.40 -1.79
CA LEU A 45 -5.09 8.95 -1.17
C LEU A 45 -4.01 9.19 -2.24
N PRO A 46 -3.67 10.44 -2.58
CA PRO A 46 -2.74 10.75 -3.66
C PRO A 46 -1.29 10.41 -3.30
N ASN A 47 -0.97 10.39 -2.00
CA ASN A 47 0.35 10.13 -1.41
C ASN A 47 0.63 8.66 -1.13
N LEU A 48 -0.28 7.74 -1.48
CA LEU A 48 -0.11 6.30 -1.30
C LEU A 48 0.03 5.59 -2.64
N ARG A 49 0.98 4.68 -2.77
CA ARG A 49 1.14 3.80 -3.94
C ARG A 49 1.41 2.38 -3.50
N PHE A 50 0.96 1.43 -4.31
CA PHE A 50 1.25 0.01 -4.11
C PHE A 50 2.07 -0.55 -5.25
N ILE A 51 3.03 -1.40 -4.92
CA ILE A 51 3.89 -2.09 -5.87
C ILE A 51 3.73 -3.59 -5.66
N ARG A 52 3.39 -4.31 -6.73
CA ARG A 52 3.45 -5.76 -6.75
C ARG A 52 4.88 -6.20 -7.01
N MET A 53 5.59 -6.64 -5.99
CA MET A 53 6.98 -7.08 -6.12
C MET A 53 7.30 -8.19 -5.12
N ASP A 54 8.15 -9.12 -5.56
CA ASP A 54 8.78 -10.07 -4.65
C ASP A 54 10.03 -9.42 -4.04
N ALA A 55 10.04 -9.30 -2.71
CA ALA A 55 11.12 -8.66 -1.96
C ALA A 55 12.26 -9.63 -1.61
N GLU A 56 12.19 -10.91 -2.01
CA GLU A 56 13.22 -11.91 -1.69
C GLU A 56 14.62 -11.58 -2.22
N ASN A 57 14.77 -10.60 -3.13
CA ASN A 57 16.06 -10.19 -3.72
C ASN A 57 16.35 -8.68 -3.59
N ILE A 58 15.75 -7.97 -2.63
CA ILE A 58 16.07 -6.56 -2.31
C ILE A 58 16.90 -6.49 -1.04
#